data_AF-B2ID02-F1
#
_entry.id   AF-B2ID02-F1
#
_cell.length_a   1.000
_cell.length_b   1.000
_cell.length_c   1.000
_cell.angle_alpha   90.00
_cell.angle_beta   90.00
_cell.angle_gamma   90.00
#
_symmetry.space_group_name_H-M   'P 1'
#
loop_
_entity.id
_entity.type
_entity.pdbx_description
1 polymer ?
#
loop_
_entity_poly.entity_id
_entity_poly.type
_entity_poly.pdbx_seq_one_letter_code
_entity_poly.pdbx_strand_id
1 'polypeptide(L)'
;MIDSQPFSVKAMSEKVVSLRGAHPVQSSQPNTTVIEELERLLEAAKAGEIVGLAGTYVHKDKVVTYSYAGAVGSYAMLGGLDCVKERLLRIAMSQEG
;
A
#
# COMPACT_ATOMS: atom_id res chain seq x y z
N MET A 1 -56.51 -0.87 -1.16
CA MET A 1 -56.05 -0.99 0.23
C MET A 1 -54.63 -1.52 0.19
N ILE A 2 -53.78 -0.93 1.01
CA ILE A 2 -52.31 -1.00 1.02
C ILE A 2 -51.88 -2.43 1.33
N ASP A 3 -50.87 -2.96 0.63
CA ASP A 3 -49.83 -3.69 1.35
C ASP A 3 -48.46 -3.58 0.67
N SER A 4 -47.46 -3.41 1.52
CA SER A 4 -46.08 -3.03 1.20
C SER A 4 -45.15 -4.20 1.54
N GLN A 5 -43.91 -4.15 1.02
CA GLN A 5 -42.72 -4.93 1.43
C GLN A 5 -42.46 -6.26 0.67
N PRO A 6 -41.20 -6.76 0.59
CA PRO A 6 -40.12 -6.23 -0.24
C PRO A 6 -39.43 -7.34 -1.07
N PHE A 7 -39.00 -7.06 -2.31
CA PHE A 7 -38.23 -8.03 -3.09
C PHE A 7 -36.80 -8.14 -2.51
N SER A 8 -36.58 -9.21 -1.75
CA SER A 8 -35.33 -9.55 -1.06
C SER A 8 -34.20 -9.84 -2.06
N VAL A 9 -33.23 -8.92 -2.16
CA VAL A 9 -31.95 -9.12 -2.88
C VAL A 9 -31.05 -10.00 -2.00
N LYS A 10 -31.33 -11.31 -1.88
CA LYS A 10 -30.53 -12.20 -1.02
C LYS A 10 -30.26 -13.60 -1.56
N ALA A 11 -30.25 -13.80 -2.88
CA ALA A 11 -29.91 -15.11 -3.42
C ALA A 11 -29.23 -15.05 -4.80
N MET A 12 -28.02 -14.49 -4.87
CA MET A 12 -27.01 -14.81 -5.93
C MET A 12 -25.61 -14.36 -5.45
N SER A 13 -25.17 -14.88 -4.30
CA SER A 13 -23.75 -14.91 -3.91
C SER A 13 -23.27 -16.35 -3.76
N GLU A 14 -23.79 -17.24 -4.61
CA GLU A 14 -23.41 -18.63 -4.68
C GLU A 14 -21.93 -18.76 -5.10
N LYS A 15 -21.08 -18.87 -4.08
CA LYS A 15 -19.98 -19.84 -4.00
C LYS A 15 -19.04 -19.88 -5.22
N VAL A 16 -18.22 -18.84 -5.37
CA VAL A 16 -17.03 -18.91 -6.23
C VAL A 16 -15.99 -19.81 -5.57
N VAL A 17 -15.95 -21.08 -5.98
CA VAL A 17 -14.93 -22.06 -5.56
C VAL A 17 -13.90 -22.17 -6.67
N SER A 18 -12.64 -21.81 -6.39
CA SER A 18 -11.55 -21.92 -7.36
C SER A 18 -11.25 -23.39 -7.68
N LEU A 19 -11.33 -23.76 -8.96
CA LEU A 19 -11.24 -25.14 -9.46
C LEU A 19 -9.81 -25.70 -9.60
N ARG A 20 -8.77 -24.95 -9.20
CA ARG A 20 -7.39 -25.39 -9.32
C ARG A 20 -6.57 -24.95 -8.12
N GLY A 21 -6.22 -25.90 -7.26
CA GLY A 21 -5.09 -25.84 -6.31
C GLY A 21 -5.08 -24.63 -5.37
N ALA A 22 -5.47 -24.85 -4.12
CA ALA A 22 -5.44 -23.86 -3.05
C ALA A 22 -4.02 -23.29 -2.84
N HIS A 23 -3.73 -22.16 -3.47
CA HIS A 23 -3.05 -21.10 -2.73
C HIS A 23 -4.18 -20.27 -2.11
N PRO A 24 -4.30 -20.24 -0.77
CA PRO A 24 -5.18 -19.25 -0.19
C PRO A 24 -4.69 -17.91 -0.72
N VAL A 25 -5.54 -17.20 -1.47
CA VAL A 25 -5.35 -15.78 -1.68
C VAL A 25 -5.47 -15.22 -0.28
N GLN A 26 -4.33 -15.09 0.41
CA GLN A 26 -4.26 -14.51 1.72
C GLN A 26 -4.93 -13.15 1.55
N SER A 27 -6.06 -12.97 2.23
CA SER A 27 -6.78 -11.71 2.18
C SER A 27 -5.78 -10.64 2.58
N SER A 28 -5.41 -9.79 1.62
CA SER A 28 -4.47 -8.72 1.87
C SER A 28 -5.22 -7.73 2.75
N GLN A 29 -5.13 -7.90 4.07
CA GLN A 29 -5.65 -6.91 4.98
C GLN A 29 -4.82 -5.63 4.77
N PRO A 30 -5.48 -4.50 4.48
CA PRO A 30 -4.77 -3.25 4.32
C PRO A 30 -4.01 -2.94 5.60
N ASN A 31 -2.74 -2.57 5.48
CA ASN A 31 -1.94 -2.15 6.63
C ASN A 31 -2.32 -0.71 6.98
N THR A 32 -3.04 -0.53 8.08
CA THR A 32 -3.55 0.79 8.51
C THR A 32 -2.43 1.79 8.72
N THR A 33 -1.29 1.40 9.27
CA THR A 33 -0.13 2.31 9.44
C THR A 33 0.42 2.81 8.11
N VAL A 34 0.47 1.95 7.09
CA VAL A 34 0.92 2.35 5.75
C VAL A 34 -0.11 3.29 5.12
N ILE A 35 -1.41 3.03 5.30
CA ILE A 35 -2.47 3.88 4.78
C ILE A 35 -2.41 5.28 5.42
N GLU A 36 -2.35 5.36 6.75
CA GLU A 36 -2.30 6.63 7.48
C GLU A 36 -1.11 7.49 7.03
N GLU A 37 0.07 6.87 6.84
CA GLU A 37 1.24 7.58 6.36
C GLU A 37 1.08 8.05 4.90
N LEU A 38 0.50 7.22 4.03
CA LEU A 38 0.21 7.60 2.64
C LEU A 38 -0.81 8.74 2.58
N GLU A 39 -1.83 8.75 3.43
CA GLU A 39 -2.82 9.82 3.54
C GLU A 39 -2.16 11.12 4.01
N ARG A 40 -1.28 11.06 5.02
CA ARG A 40 -0.50 12.21 5.47
C ARG A 40 0.35 12.81 4.35
N LEU A 41 1.05 11.97 3.59
CA LEU A 41 1.86 12.40 2.45
C LEU A 41 0.99 12.97 1.33
N LEU A 42 -0.18 12.38 1.08
CA LEU A 42 -1.13 12.86 0.09
C LEU A 42 -1.66 14.26 0.44
N GLU A 43 -2.03 14.50 1.70
CA GLU A 43 -2.48 15.82 2.14
C GLU A 43 -1.36 16.87 2.01
N ALA A 44 -0.13 16.52 2.35
CA ALA A 44 1.02 17.42 2.17
C ALA A 44 1.30 17.70 0.67
N ALA A 45 1.12 16.72 -0.22
CA ALA A 45 1.23 16.92 -1.65
C ALA A 45 0.09 17.80 -2.20
N LYS A 46 -1.15 17.61 -1.72
CA LYS A 46 -2.30 18.46 -2.08
C LYS A 46 -2.12 19.90 -1.61
N ALA A 47 -1.53 20.10 -0.43
CA ALA A 47 -1.18 21.42 0.10
C ALA A 47 -0.03 22.09 -0.66
N GLY A 48 0.68 21.36 -1.54
CA GLY A 48 1.82 21.85 -2.29
C GLY A 48 3.13 21.86 -1.51
N GLU A 49 3.17 21.28 -0.31
CA GLU A 49 4.38 21.17 0.52
C GLU A 49 5.33 20.09 -0.04
N ILE A 50 4.76 18.98 -0.54
CA ILE A 50 5.52 17.94 -1.22
C ILE A 50 5.45 18.17 -2.73
N VAL A 51 6.57 18.63 -3.30
CA VAL A 51 6.72 18.89 -4.75
C VAL A 51 7.35 17.72 -5.51
N GLY A 52 7.87 16.72 -4.80
CA GLY A 52 8.49 15.55 -5.38
C GLY A 52 8.58 14.41 -4.37
N LEU A 53 8.47 13.18 -4.86
CA LEU A 53 8.50 11.96 -4.07
C LEU A 53 9.30 10.89 -4.83
N ALA A 54 10.20 10.20 -4.12
CA ALA A 54 10.87 9.00 -4.61
C ALA A 54 10.83 7.95 -3.50
N GLY A 55 10.49 6.71 -3.85
CA GLY A 55 10.37 5.65 -2.85
C GLY A 55 10.33 4.26 -3.44
N THR A 56 10.53 3.28 -2.55
CA THR A 56 10.38 1.86 -2.84
C THR A 56 9.20 1.31 -2.05
N TYR A 57 8.40 0.45 -2.67
CA TYR A 57 7.19 -0.12 -2.12
C TYR A 57 7.33 -1.63 -2.09
N VAL A 58 6.98 -2.24 -0.96
CA VAL A 58 6.91 -3.69 -0.80
C VAL A 58 5.46 -4.11 -0.97
N HIS A 59 5.20 -4.92 -1.99
CA HIS A 59 3.89 -5.50 -2.25
C HIS A 59 3.70 -6.77 -1.43
N LYS A 60 2.44 -7.21 -1.28
CA LYS A 60 2.07 -8.39 -0.48
C LYS A 60 2.77 -9.69 -0.94
N ASP A 61 3.10 -9.78 -2.22
CA ASP A 61 3.80 -10.90 -2.86
C ASP A 61 5.33 -10.80 -2.70
N LYS A 62 5.78 -9.88 -1.84
CA LYS A 62 7.19 -9.55 -1.61
C LYS A 62 7.89 -8.96 -2.83
N VAL A 63 7.14 -8.58 -3.87
CA VAL A 63 7.68 -7.82 -4.99
C VAL A 63 7.99 -6.42 -4.50
N VAL A 64 9.19 -5.93 -4.83
CA VAL A 64 9.60 -4.56 -4.55
C VAL A 64 9.51 -3.76 -5.83
N THR A 65 8.76 -2.66 -5.81
CA THR A 65 8.73 -1.69 -6.92
C THR A 65 9.29 -0.37 -6.45
N TYR A 66 9.91 0.39 -7.35
CA TYR A 66 10.32 1.75 -7.08
C TYR A 66 9.53 2.70 -7.98
N SER A 67 9.24 3.89 -7.49
CA SER A 67 8.68 4.96 -8.31
C SER A 67 9.18 6.31 -7.85
N TYR A 68 9.10 7.27 -8.75
CA TYR A 68 9.37 8.67 -8.47
C TYR A 68 8.34 9.54 -9.20
N ALA A 69 8.02 10.69 -8.60
CA ALA A 69 7.08 11.66 -9.15
C ALA A 69 7.50 13.08 -8.76
N GLY A 70 7.31 14.05 -9.64
CA GLY A 70 7.58 15.47 -9.38
C GLY A 70 9.06 15.86 -9.44
N ALA A 71 9.43 16.90 -8.70
CA ALA A 71 10.75 17.52 -8.75
C ALA A 71 11.82 16.74 -7.95
N VAL A 72 12.17 15.53 -8.40
CA VAL A 72 13.12 14.61 -7.75
C VAL A 72 14.59 14.77 -8.20
N GLY A 73 14.92 15.83 -8.93
CA GLY A 73 16.25 16.03 -9.53
C GLY A 73 17.34 16.62 -8.63
N SER A 74 17.09 16.80 -7.32
CA SER A 74 18.06 17.42 -6.41
C SER A 74 18.98 16.39 -5.76
N TYR A 75 20.27 16.73 -5.57
CA TYR A 75 21.21 15.90 -4.82
C TYR A 75 20.76 15.63 -3.37
N ALA A 76 19.95 16.53 -2.81
CA ALA A 76 19.33 16.34 -1.50
C ALA A 76 18.43 15.09 -1.45
N MET A 77 17.71 14.77 -2.53
CA MET A 77 16.90 13.54 -2.60
C MET A 77 17.76 12.28 -2.58
N LEU A 78 18.88 12.28 -3.31
CA LEU A 78 19.83 11.16 -3.32
C LEU A 78 20.45 10.94 -1.94
N GLY A 79 20.89 12.02 -1.27
CA GLY A 79 21.40 11.96 0.09
C GLY A 79 20.35 11.46 1.09
N GLY A 80 19.09 11.89 0.94
CA GLY A 80 17.98 11.38 1.74
C GLY A 80 17.74 9.89 1.57
N LEU A 81 17.78 9.39 0.33
CA LEU A 81 17.66 7.96 0.04
C LEU A 81 18.83 7.15 0.62
N ASP A 82 20.05 7.67 0.57
CA ASP A 82 21.21 6.99 1.17
C ASP A 82 21.07 6.87 2.70
N CYS A 83 20.60 7.91 3.38
CA CYS A 83 20.29 7.85 4.82
C CYS A 83 19.23 6.79 5.14
N VAL A 84 18.17 6.70 4.34
CA VAL A 84 17.11 5.70 4.51
C VAL A 84 17.67 4.29 4.28
N LYS A 85 18.48 4.10 3.24
CA LYS A 85 19.17 2.83 2.95
C LYS A 85 20.02 2.38 4.13
N GLU A 86 20.85 3.27 4.68
CA GLU A 86 21.67 2.95 5.85
C GLU A 86 20.82 2.55 7.06
N ARG A 87 19.71 3.25 7.30
CA ARG A 87 18.80 2.92 8.40
C ARG A 87 18.16 1.54 8.21
N LEU A 88 17.73 1.21 7.00
CA LEU A 88 17.16 -0.10 6.68
C LEU A 88 18.21 -1.21 6.84
N LEU A 89 19.44 -1.00 6.38
CA LEU A 89 20.54 -1.95 6.56
C LEU A 89 20.81 -2.23 8.04
N ARG A 90 20.82 -1.19 8.89
CA ARG A 90 20.98 -1.37 10.35
C ARG A 90 19.87 -2.24 10.93
N ILE A 91 18.61 -2.02 10.55
CA ILE A 91 17.49 -2.84 11.03
C ILE A 91 17.64 -4.29 10.57
N ALA A 92 18.02 -4.52 9.32
CA ALA A 92 18.23 -5.86 8.78
C ALA A 92 19.36 -6.60 9.51
N MET A 93 20.51 -5.95 9.72
CA MET A 93 21.65 -6.54 10.45
C MET A 93 21.33 -6.79 11.93
N SER A 94 20.48 -5.97 12.56
CA SER A 94 20.06 -6.18 13.95
C SER A 94 19.11 -7.36 14.13
N GLN A 95 18.52 -7.91 13.06
CA GLN A 95 17.63 -9.08 13.12
C GLN A 95 18.37 -10.42 12.95
N GLU A 96 19.67 -10.38 12.63
CA GLU A 96 20.52 -11.58 12.47
C GLU A 96 21.26 -11.99 13.75
N GLY A 97 20.92 -11.40 14.91
CA GLY A 97 21.54 -11.64 16.22
C GLY A 97 20.65 -12.34 17.23
#